data_AF-A0A4U0SEJ1-F1
#
_entry.id   AF-A0A4U0SEJ1-F1
#
_cell.length_a   1.000
_cell.length_b   1.000
_cell.length_c   1.000
_cell.angle_alpha   90.00
_cell.angle_beta   90.00
_cell.angle_gamma   90.00
#
_symmetry.space_group_name_H-M   'P 1'
#
loop_
_entity.id
_entity.type
_entity.pdbx_description
1 polymer ?
#
loop_
_entity_poly.entity_id
_entity_poly.type
_entity_poly.pdbx_seq_one_letter_code
_entity_poly.pdbx_strand_id
1 'polypeptide(L)' 'MGRLAECLARCLSSDGGRYANFNTPAEAFVVFAEQVFRYPRGDPAGRGRAQEYGRSVGVPEPQLDWED' A
#
# COMPACT_ATOMS: atom_id res chain seq x y z
N MET A 1 8.49 -6.92 -10.92
CA MET A 1 8.05 -6.42 -9.60
C MET A 1 9.20 -5.68 -8.95
N GLY A 2 8.94 -4.61 -8.19
CA GLY A 2 10.00 -3.82 -7.54
C GLY A 2 10.56 -4.57 -6.33
N ARG A 3 11.85 -4.95 -6.37
CA ARG A 3 12.51 -5.77 -5.33
C ARG A 3 12.32 -5.25 -3.90
N LEU A 4 12.28 -3.93 -3.72
CA LEU A 4 12.02 -3.30 -2.43
C LEU A 4 10.63 -3.63 -1.89
N ALA A 5 9.58 -3.52 -2.71
CA ALA A 5 8.21 -3.80 -2.29
C ALA A 5 8.04 -5.24 -1.83
N GLU A 6 8.66 -6.20 -2.53
CA GLU A 6 8.63 -7.60 -2.13
C GLU A 6 9.37 -7.86 -0.82
N CYS A 7 10.52 -7.22 -0.61
CA CYS A 7 11.24 -7.33 0.66
C CYS A 7 10.43 -6.76 1.82
N LEU A 8 9.76 -5.62 1.61
CA LEU A 8 8.87 -5.03 2.61
C LEU A 8 7.70 -5.96 2.92
N ALA A 9 7.03 -6.52 1.90
CA ALA A 9 5.90 -7.43 2.09
C ALA A 9 6.27 -8.68 2.91
N ARG A 10 7.52 -9.17 2.81
CA ARG A 10 8.02 -10.30 3.60
C ARG A 10 8.43 -9.95 5.03
N CYS A 11 8.79 -8.69 5.30
CA CYS A 11 9.29 -8.26 6.60
C CYS A 11 8.24 -7.57 7.47
N LEU A 12 7.18 -7.04 6.88
CA LEU A 12 6.08 -6.43 7.62
C LEU A 12 5.32 -7.50 8.40
N SER A 13 5.04 -7.19 9.66
CA SER A 13 4.12 -7.98 10.47
C SER A 13 2.69 -7.72 10.01
N SER A 14 1.88 -8.78 9.93
CA SER A 14 0.44 -8.72 9.70
C SER A 14 -0.32 -8.07 10.86
N ASP A 15 0.30 -7.94 12.03
CA ASP A 15 -0.35 -7.42 13.22
C ASP A 15 -0.38 -5.89 13.23
N GLY A 16 -1.55 -5.34 13.57
CA GLY A 16 -1.73 -3.91 13.83
C GLY A 16 -1.72 -3.02 12.59
N GLY A 17 -2.03 -3.57 11.40
CA GLY A 17 -2.26 -2.77 10.19
C GLY A 17 -1.01 -2.05 9.69
N ARG A 18 0.19 -2.59 9.92
CA ARG A 18 1.43 -1.97 9.43
C ARG A 18 1.53 -2.09 7.91
N TYR A 19 1.86 -0.98 7.26
CA TYR A 19 2.09 -0.91 5.83
C TYR A 19 3.18 0.11 5.51
N ALA A 20 3.73 0.02 4.30
CA ALA A 20 4.59 1.05 3.73
C ALA A 20 3.88 1.65 2.51
N ASN A 21 3.86 2.97 2.41
CA ASN A 21 3.40 3.69 1.24
C ASN A 21 4.56 4.51 0.67
N PHE A 22 4.94 4.28 -0.57
CA PHE A 22 6.02 5.03 -1.22
C PHE A 22 5.81 5.13 -2.73
N ASN A 23 6.40 6.18 -3.30
CA ASN A 23 6.19 6.56 -4.68
C ASN A 23 7.50 6.63 -5.46
N THR A 24 7.37 6.39 -6.76
CA THR A 24 8.31 6.79 -7.81
C THR A 24 7.66 7.88 -8.66
N PRO A 25 8.38 8.53 -9.59
CA PRO A 25 7.76 9.52 -10.47
C PRO A 25 6.59 8.98 -11.32
N ALA A 26 6.57 7.67 -11.62
CA ALA A 26 5.58 7.06 -12.50
C ALA A 26 4.55 6.19 -11.78
N GLU A 27 4.89 5.64 -10.61
CA GLU A 27 4.10 4.62 -9.92
C GLU A 27 4.07 4.81 -8.41
N ALA A 28 3.00 4.33 -7.80
CA ALA A 28 2.80 4.24 -6.36
C ALA A 28 2.77 2.80 -5.87
N PHE A 29 3.24 2.61 -4.65
CA PHE A 29 3.35 1.31 -3.99
C PHE A 29 2.76 1.39 -2.59
N VAL A 30 1.74 0.56 -2.33
CA VAL A 30 1.20 0.35 -0.98
C VAL A 30 1.45 -1.11 -0.61
N VAL A 31 2.28 -1.33 0.40
CA VAL A 31 2.81 -2.63 0.78
C VAL A 31 2.33 -2.99 2.16
N PHE A 32 1.54 -4.05 2.24
CA PHE A 32 1.14 -4.72 3.48
C PHE A 32 1.96 -5.99 3.66
N ALA A 33 1.79 -6.69 4.80
CA ALA A 33 2.31 -8.04 4.94
C ALA A 33 1.75 -8.93 3.82
N GLU A 34 2.64 -9.59 3.08
CA GLU A 34 2.36 -10.53 1.98
C GLU A 34 1.57 -9.97 0.77
N GLN A 35 1.17 -8.69 0.78
CA GLN A 35 0.34 -8.08 -0.25
C GLN A 35 0.94 -6.76 -0.74
N VAL A 36 1.10 -6.63 -2.05
CA VAL A 36 1.63 -5.41 -2.71
C VAL A 36 0.58 -4.87 -3.67
N PHE A 37 0.21 -3.61 -3.50
CA PHE A 37 -0.53 -2.84 -4.50
C PHE A 37 0.44 -1.94 -5.26
N ARG A 38 0.34 -1.96 -6.58
CA ARG A 38 1.12 -1.13 -7.50
C ARG A 38 0.17 -0.55 -8.54
N TYR A 39 0.23 0.76 -8.74
CA TYR A 39 -0.60 1.46 -9.73
C TYR A 39 0.12 2.69 -10.28
N PRO A 40 -0.23 3.17 -11.49
CA PRO A 40 0.30 4.41 -12.03
C PRO A 40 -0.07 5.61 -11.14
N ARG A 41 0.80 6.62 -11.09
CA ARG A 41 0.50 7.88 -10.40
C ARG A 41 -0.80 8.49 -10.94
N GLY A 42 -1.65 8.97 -10.03
CA GLY A 42 -2.93 9.58 -10.38
C GLY A 42 -4.03 8.58 -10.78
N ASP A 43 -3.84 7.26 -10.61
CA ASP A 43 -4.89 6.25 -10.81
C ASP A 43 -5.79 6.12 -9.55
N PRO A 44 -7.02 6.68 -9.56
CA PRO A 44 -7.91 6.62 -8.41
C PRO A 44 -8.45 5.20 -8.15
N ALA A 45 -8.55 4.35 -9.18
CA ALA A 45 -9.06 2.99 -9.03
C ALA A 45 -8.00 2.09 -8.37
N GLY A 46 -6.75 2.23 -8.80
CA GLY A 46 -5.60 1.58 -8.16
C GLY A 46 -5.44 1.97 -6.70
N ARG A 47 -5.51 3.28 -6.42
CA ARG A 47 -5.53 3.83 -5.05
C ARG A 47 -6.69 3.26 -4.22
N GLY A 48 -7.91 3.32 -4.74
CA GLY A 48 -9.11 2.88 -4.02
C GLY A 48 -9.01 1.43 -3.55
N ARG A 49 -8.48 0.53 -4.38
CA ARG A 49 -8.26 -0.88 -4.02
C ARG A 49 -7.30 -1.05 -2.85
N ALA A 50 -6.23 -0.27 -2.80
CA ALA A 50 -5.26 -0.33 -1.70
C ALA A 50 -5.83 0.25 -0.40
N GLN A 51 -6.63 1.33 -0.49
CA GLN A 51 -7.36 1.87 0.68
C GLN A 51 -8.40 0.88 1.21
N GLU A 52 -9.20 0.27 0.33
CA GLU A 52 -10.17 -0.76 0.70
C GLU A 52 -9.50 -1.94 1.41
N TYR A 53 -8.36 -2.40 0.90
CA TYR A 53 -7.59 -3.44 1.56
C TYR A 53 -7.09 -2.98 2.94
N GLY A 54 -6.51 -1.77 3.02
CA GLY A 54 -6.08 -1.17 4.29
C GLY A 54 -7.19 -1.14 5.34
N ARG A 55 -8.40 -0.70 4.97
CA ARG A 55 -9.58 -0.74 5.85
C ARG A 55 -9.91 -2.16 6.29
N SER A 56 -9.88 -3.12 5.36
CA SER A 56 -10.21 -4.52 5.65
C SER A 56 -9.25 -5.17 6.65
N VAL A 57 -7.99 -4.73 6.70
CA VAL A 57 -6.98 -5.22 7.66
C VAL A 57 -6.85 -4.32 8.91
N GLY A 58 -7.79 -3.39 9.10
CA GLY A 58 -7.89 -2.58 10.32
C GLY A 58 -6.99 -1.36 10.37
N VAL A 59 -6.45 -0.89 9.24
CA VAL A 59 -5.73 0.39 9.20
C VAL A 59 -6.71 1.53 9.50
N PRO A 60 -6.41 2.43 10.45
CA PRO A 60 -7.26 3.57 10.75
C PRO A 60 -7.45 4.47 9.53
N GLU A 61 -8.69 4.92 9.28
CA GLU A 61 -9.03 5.79 8.13
C GLU A 61 -8.11 7.01 7.98
N PRO A 62 -7.69 7.72 9.06
CA PRO A 62 -6.78 8.87 8.92
C PRO A 62 -5.36 8.52 8.44
N GLN A 63 -4.96 7.24 8.44
CA GLN A 63 -3.69 6.82 7.82
C GLN A 63 -3.87 6.50 6.32
N LEU A 64 -5.11 6.36 5.87
CA LEU A 64 -5.46 6.08 4.47
C LEU A 64 -5.86 7.36 3.70
N ASP A 65 -5.53 8.54 4.23
CA ASP A 65 -5.86 9.87 3.70
C ASP A 65 -4.97 10.31 2.53
N TRP A 66 -4.06 9.46 2.09
CA TRP A 66 -3.17 9.74 0.98
C TRP A 66 -3.95 9.85 -0.33
N GLU A 67 -3.74 10.94 -1.05
CA GLU A 67 -4.47 11.24 -2.30
C GLU A 67 -3.66 10.93 -3.56
N ASP A 68 -2.40 10.59 -3.36
CA ASP A 68 -1.40 10.28 -4.38
C ASP A 68 -1.22 11.39 -5.43
#